data_AF-A0A534WHA4-F1
#
_entry.id   AF-A0A534WHA4-F1
#
_cell.length_a   1.000
_cell.length_b   1.000
_cell.length_c   1.000
_cell.angle_alpha   90.00
_cell.angle_beta   90.00
_cell.angle_gamma   90.00
#
_symmetry.space_group_name_H-M   'P 1'
#
loop_
_entity.id
_entity.type
_entity.pdbx_description
1 polymer ?
#
loop_
_entity_poly.entity_id
_entity_poly.type
_entity_poly.pdbx_seq_one_letter_code
_entity_poly.pdbx_strand_id
1 'polypeptide(L)'
;QAIFMANAGGAWDNAKKVVEVELKSKGTPLHAASVVGDTVGDPFKDTSSVAMNPIIKFTTLFGLLAVELATEMQTGTRLVLAAIFFAIAVVFVWRSFYRMRIQAGVRATQTERAAARAA
;
A
#
# COMPACT_ATOMS: atom_id res chain seq x y z
N GLN A 1 6.57 1.02 -9.22
CA GLN A 1 6.48 0.48 -7.85
C GLN A 1 6.75 -1.02 -7.80
N ALA A 2 6.01 -1.88 -8.51
CA ALA A 2 6.24 -3.34 -8.51
C ALA A 2 7.69 -3.74 -8.87
N ILE A 3 8.24 -3.16 -9.95
CA ILE A 3 9.62 -3.41 -10.41
C ILE A 3 10.65 -2.94 -9.39
N PHE A 4 10.42 -1.79 -8.78
CA PHE A 4 11.31 -1.25 -7.74
C PHE A 4 11.36 -2.17 -6.51
N MET A 5 10.21 -2.65 -6.04
CA MET A 5 10.11 -3.56 -4.89
C MET A 5 10.78 -4.91 -5.17
N ALA A 6 10.60 -5.47 -6.37
CA ALA A 6 11.26 -6.71 -6.77
C ALA A 6 12.79 -6.56 -6.84
N ASN A 7 13.28 -5.49 -7.49
CA ASN A 7 14.71 -5.28 -7.68
C ASN A 7 15.42 -4.90 -6.37
N ALA A 8 14.79 -4.07 -5.52
CA ALA A 8 15.36 -3.68 -4.24
C ALA A 8 15.46 -4.88 -3.28
N GLY A 9 14.39 -5.68 -3.15
CA GLY A 9 14.41 -6.88 -2.32
C GLY A 9 15.39 -7.94 -2.84
N GLY A 10 15.45 -8.16 -4.16
CA GLY A 10 16.41 -9.09 -4.76
C GLY A 10 17.87 -8.64 -4.62
N ALA A 11 18.14 -7.33 -4.68
CA ALA A 11 19.48 -6.80 -4.45
C ALA A 11 19.95 -7.02 -3.01
N TRP A 12 19.07 -6.86 -2.01
CA TRP A 12 19.41 -7.13 -0.62
C TRP A 12 19.63 -8.63 -0.33
N ASP A 13 18.83 -9.55 -0.89
CA ASP A 13 19.09 -11.00 -0.76
C ASP A 13 20.43 -11.38 -1.40
N ASN A 14 20.74 -10.84 -2.59
CA ASN A 14 22.01 -11.12 -3.26
C ASN A 14 23.21 -10.53 -2.49
N ALA A 15 23.09 -9.33 -1.93
CA ALA A 15 24.12 -8.75 -1.09
C ALA A 15 24.38 -9.61 0.17
N LYS A 16 23.33 -10.14 0.81
CA LYS A 16 23.46 -11.10 1.91
C LYS A 16 24.18 -12.36 1.45
N LYS A 17 23.83 -12.95 0.30
CA LYS A 17 24.50 -14.14 -0.25
C LYS A 17 25.99 -13.94 -0.54
N VAL A 18 26.39 -12.77 -1.04
CA VAL A 18 27.82 -12.42 -1.22
C VAL A 18 28.57 -12.44 0.12
N VAL A 19 27.98 -11.85 1.17
CA VAL A 19 28.57 -11.86 2.52
C VAL A 19 28.68 -13.27 3.10
N GLU A 20 27.70 -14.12 2.83
CA GLU A 20 27.64 -15.49 3.34
C GLU A 20 28.56 -16.47 2.60
N VAL A 21 28.67 -16.35 1.28
CA VAL A 21 29.30 -17.36 0.42
C VAL A 21 30.69 -16.92 -0.03
N GLU A 22 30.83 -15.70 -0.55
CA GLU A 22 32.11 -15.21 -1.09
C GLU A 22 33.02 -14.69 0.02
N LEU A 23 32.48 -13.85 0.91
CA LEU A 23 33.24 -13.27 2.02
C LEU A 23 33.32 -14.19 3.25
N LYS A 24 32.55 -15.28 3.28
CA LYS A 24 32.46 -16.28 4.37
C LYS A 24 32.37 -15.66 5.77
N SER A 25 31.76 -14.48 5.87
CA SER A 25 31.81 -13.64 7.08
C SER A 25 30.55 -13.77 7.92
N LYS A 26 30.04 -15.00 8.09
CA LYS A 26 28.84 -15.28 8.89
C LYS A 26 29.08 -14.93 10.37
N GLY A 27 28.08 -14.31 11.00
CA GLY A 27 28.16 -13.90 12.41
C GLY A 27 28.95 -12.60 12.66
N THR A 28 29.43 -11.93 11.62
CA THR A 28 30.06 -10.61 11.74
C THR A 28 29.00 -9.49 11.78
N PRO A 29 29.35 -8.28 12.25
CA PRO A 29 28.45 -7.12 12.16
C PRO A 29 27.98 -6.82 10.73
N LEU A 30 28.82 -7.12 9.72
CA LEU A 30 28.47 -6.97 8.31
C LEU A 30 27.36 -7.95 7.89
N HIS A 31 27.41 -9.20 8.38
CA HIS A 31 26.37 -10.20 8.15
C HIS A 31 25.06 -9.83 8.85
N ALA A 32 25.12 -9.32 10.07
CA ALA A 32 23.92 -8.82 10.76
C ALA A 32 23.25 -7.68 9.97
N ALA A 33 24.03 -6.73 9.44
CA ALA A 33 23.51 -5.64 8.62
C ALA A 33 22.87 -6.12 7.31
N SER A 34 23.47 -7.09 6.62
CA SER A 34 22.90 -7.64 5.38
C SER A 34 21.64 -8.47 5.61
N VAL A 35 21.54 -9.17 6.75
CA VAL A 35 20.31 -9.87 7.17
C VAL A 35 19.17 -8.88 7.44
N VAL A 36 19.46 -7.75 8.09
CA VAL A 36 18.44 -6.70 8.28
C VAL A 36 17.95 -6.15 6.93
N GLY A 37 18.85 -5.92 5.97
CA GLY A 37 18.47 -5.49 4.63
C GLY A 37 17.55 -6.49 3.90
N ASP A 38 17.89 -7.78 3.96
CA ASP A 38 17.10 -8.85 3.36
C ASP A 38 15.71 -9.01 4.00
N THR A 39 15.63 -8.97 5.33
CA THR A 39 14.34 -9.06 6.04
C THR A 39 13.40 -7.89 5.78
N VAL A 40 13.94 -6.68 5.52
CA VAL A 40 13.15 -5.54 5.03
C VAL A 40 12.74 -5.73 3.56
N GLY A 41 13.55 -6.41 2.77
CA GLY A 41 13.30 -6.71 1.35
C GLY A 41 12.32 -7.85 1.09
N ASP A 42 12.21 -8.83 1.99
CA ASP A 42 11.35 -10.03 1.81
C ASP A 42 9.87 -9.69 1.52
N PRO A 43 9.20 -8.79 2.28
CA PRO A 43 7.83 -8.39 1.95
C PRO A 43 7.69 -7.72 0.57
N PHE A 44 8.77 -7.09 0.08
CA PHE A 44 8.78 -6.40 -1.20
C PHE A 44 9.00 -7.36 -2.37
N LYS A 45 9.96 -8.28 -2.28
CA LYS A 45 10.23 -9.25 -3.36
C LYS A 45 9.26 -10.43 -3.38
N ASP A 46 8.81 -10.94 -2.23
CA ASP A 46 8.07 -12.20 -2.20
C ASP A 46 6.55 -12.01 -2.09
N THR A 47 6.10 -10.85 -1.59
CA THR A 47 4.68 -10.59 -1.38
C THR A 47 4.17 -9.48 -2.30
N SER A 48 4.63 -8.25 -2.08
CA SER A 48 4.01 -7.06 -2.68
C SER A 48 4.25 -6.96 -4.19
N SER A 49 5.45 -7.30 -4.66
CA SER A 49 5.78 -7.24 -6.09
C SER A 49 5.17 -8.40 -6.88
N VAL A 50 5.15 -9.62 -6.33
CA VAL A 50 4.50 -10.79 -6.95
C VAL A 50 2.98 -10.59 -7.06
N ALA A 51 2.35 -10.00 -6.04
CA ALA A 51 0.92 -9.73 -6.00
C ALA A 51 0.46 -8.69 -7.04
N MET A 52 1.35 -7.85 -7.58
CA MET A 52 0.95 -6.82 -8.55
C MET A 52 0.49 -7.38 -9.89
N ASN A 53 1.08 -8.48 -10.35
CA ASN A 53 0.72 -9.10 -11.63
C ASN A 53 -0.76 -9.61 -11.66
N PRO A 54 -1.24 -10.40 -10.67
CA PRO A 54 -2.64 -10.77 -10.61
C PRO A 54 -3.56 -9.58 -10.35
N ILE A 55 -3.18 -8.61 -9.50
CA ILE A 55 -4.00 -7.41 -9.27
C ILE A 55 -4.28 -6.67 -10.57
N ILE A 56 -3.26 -6.44 -11.40
CA ILE A 56 -3.42 -5.75 -12.69
C ILE A 56 -4.30 -6.59 -13.62
N LYS A 57 -3.99 -7.88 -13.80
CA LYS A 57 -4.72 -8.75 -14.74
C LYS A 57 -6.19 -8.96 -14.36
N PHE A 58 -6.48 -9.19 -13.09
CA PHE A 58 -7.86 -9.40 -12.64
C PHE A 58 -8.66 -8.10 -12.66
N THR A 59 -8.07 -6.98 -12.27
CA THR A 59 -8.78 -5.68 -12.30
C THR A 59 -9.12 -5.26 -13.72
N THR A 60 -8.20 -5.45 -14.68
CA THR A 60 -8.47 -5.11 -16.09
C THR A 60 -9.51 -6.03 -16.71
N LEU A 61 -9.41 -7.35 -16.46
CA LEU A 61 -10.41 -8.31 -16.94
C LEU A 61 -11.80 -7.99 -16.37
N PHE A 62 -11.90 -7.77 -15.06
CA PHE A 62 -13.16 -7.41 -14.42
C PHE A 62 -13.73 -6.09 -14.97
N GLY A 63 -12.87 -5.09 -15.20
CA GLY A 63 -13.27 -3.81 -15.78
C GLY A 63 -13.88 -3.96 -17.17
N LEU A 64 -13.27 -4.77 -18.04
CA LEU A 64 -13.81 -5.04 -19.38
C LEU A 64 -15.18 -5.72 -19.32
N LEU A 65 -15.32 -6.76 -18.48
CA LEU A 65 -16.58 -7.47 -18.28
C LEU A 65 -17.67 -6.56 -17.70
N ALA A 66 -17.32 -5.68 -16.75
CA ALA A 66 -18.25 -4.73 -16.15
C ALA A 66 -18.77 -3.71 -17.18
N VAL A 67 -17.91 -3.24 -18.10
CA VAL A 67 -18.31 -2.35 -19.18
C VAL A 67 -19.24 -3.07 -20.15
N GLU A 68 -18.90 -4.29 -20.57
CA GLU A 68 -19.72 -5.10 -21.47
C GLU A 68 -21.12 -5.33 -20.90
N LEU A 69 -21.21 -5.77 -19.65
CA LEU A 69 -22.49 -5.92 -18.93
C LEU A 69 -23.27 -4.59 -18.88
N ALA A 70 -22.60 -3.47 -18.61
CA ALA A 70 -23.27 -2.18 -18.57
C ALA A 70 -23.84 -1.77 -19.95
N THR A 71 -23.19 -2.16 -21.05
CA THR A 71 -23.65 -1.86 -22.41
C THR A 71 -24.85 -2.68 -22.86
N GLU A 72 -25.02 -3.90 -22.36
CA GLU A 72 -26.18 -4.77 -22.67
C GLU A 72 -27.44 -4.42 -21.87
N MET A 73 -27.30 -3.69 -20.76
CA MET A 73 -28.44 -3.35 -19.89
C MET A 73 -29.36 -2.28 -20.50
N GLN A 74 -30.66 -2.38 -20.19
CA GLN A 74 -31.67 -1.37 -20.53
C GLN A 74 -31.30 0.01 -19.95
N THR A 75 -31.51 1.07 -20.75
CA THR A 75 -31.10 2.45 -20.45
C THR A 75 -31.61 2.97 -19.10
N GLY A 76 -32.86 2.65 -18.74
CA GLY A 76 -33.45 3.07 -17.46
C GLY A 76 -32.68 2.52 -16.26
N THR A 77 -32.41 1.21 -16.25
CA THR A 77 -31.64 0.55 -15.20
C THR A 77 -30.20 1.05 -15.14
N ARG A 78 -29.57 1.27 -16.31
CA ARG A 78 -28.21 1.82 -16.40
C ARG A 78 -28.10 3.19 -15.74
N LEU A 79 -29.03 4.10 -16.01
CA LEU A 79 -29.03 5.45 -15.43
C LEU A 79 -29.27 5.44 -13.92
N VAL A 80 -30.20 4.61 -13.45
CA VAL A 80 -30.46 4.46 -12.01
C VAL A 80 -29.21 3.94 -11.28
N LEU A 81 -28.57 2.89 -11.79
CA LEU A 81 -27.34 2.36 -11.21
C LEU A 81 -26.19 3.38 -11.26
N ALA A 82 -26.03 4.10 -12.37
CA ALA A 82 -25.03 5.16 -12.49
C ALA A 82 -25.25 6.26 -11.44
N ALA A 83 -26.49 6.69 -11.24
CA ALA A 83 -26.84 7.69 -10.23
C ALA A 83 -26.53 7.19 -8.80
N ILE A 84 -26.85 5.93 -8.50
CA ILE A 84 -26.54 5.31 -7.20
C ILE A 84 -25.03 5.25 -6.96
N PHE A 85 -24.26 4.72 -7.91
CA PHE A 85 -22.80 4.63 -7.79
C PHE A 85 -22.14 6.00 -7.66
N PHE A 86 -22.64 6.99 -8.41
CA PHE A 86 -22.17 8.36 -8.31
C PHE A 86 -22.45 8.97 -6.93
N ALA A 87 -23.66 8.80 -6.40
CA ALA A 87 -24.01 9.28 -5.06
C ALA A 87 -23.13 8.63 -3.97
N ILE A 88 -22.90 7.32 -4.05
CA ILE A 88 -22.00 6.61 -3.13
C ILE A 88 -20.58 7.18 -3.22
N ALA A 89 -20.06 7.37 -4.44
CA ALA A 89 -18.72 7.93 -4.64
C ALA A 89 -18.58 9.33 -4.04
N VAL A 90 -19.57 10.21 -4.27
CA VAL A 90 -19.61 11.56 -3.68
C VAL A 90 -19.60 11.50 -2.15
N VAL A 91 -20.43 10.64 -1.55
CA VAL A 91 -20.48 10.45 -0.08
C VAL A 91 -19.13 9.95 0.44
N PHE A 92 -18.50 9.00 -0.25
CA PHE A 92 -17.21 8.44 0.15
C PHE A 92 -16.09 9.48 0.10
N VAL A 93 -16.03 10.25 -0.99
CA VAL A 93 -15.07 11.35 -1.16
C VAL A 93 -15.30 12.39 -0.07
N TRP A 94 -16.53 12.85 0.11
CA TRP A 94 -16.87 13.81 1.15
C TRP A 94 -16.51 13.28 2.56
N ARG A 95 -16.84 12.04 2.89
CA ARG A 95 -16.45 11.45 4.17
C ARG A 95 -14.92 11.39 4.32
N SER A 96 -14.21 10.95 3.29
CA SER A 96 -12.75 10.79 3.29
C SER A 96 -12.06 12.13 3.56
N PHE A 97 -12.39 13.16 2.78
CA PHE A 97 -11.77 14.48 2.90
C PHE A 97 -12.14 15.20 4.20
N TYR A 98 -13.37 15.05 4.70
CA TYR A 98 -13.83 15.81 5.87
C TYR A 98 -13.56 15.10 7.20
N ARG A 99 -13.39 13.78 7.22
CA ARG A 99 -12.96 13.05 8.44
C ARG A 99 -11.44 12.98 8.62
N MET A 100 -10.64 13.27 7.58
CA MET A 100 -9.18 13.32 7.69
C MET A 100 -8.62 14.71 8.06
N ARG A 101 -9.47 15.72 8.28
CA ARG A 101 -9.02 16.98 8.87
C ARG A 101 -8.64 16.74 10.34
N ILE A 102 -7.35 16.50 10.56
CA ILE A 102 -6.73 16.38 11.88
C ILE A 102 -7.10 17.64 12.69
N GLN A 103 -7.74 17.46 13.85
CA GLN A 103 -7.90 18.49 14.87
C GLN A 103 -6.52 18.80 15.50
N ALA A 104 -5.59 19.37 14.73
CA ALA A 104 -4.23 19.64 15.19
C ALA A 104 -4.21 20.61 16.39
N GLY A 105 -5.22 21.48 16.52
CA GLY A 105 -5.30 22.46 17.60
C GLY A 105 -5.76 21.92 18.96
N VAL A 106 -6.51 20.81 19.02
CA VAL A 106 -7.11 20.37 20.30
C VAL A 106 -6.15 19.51 21.12
N ARG A 107 -5.35 18.65 20.46
CA ARG A 107 -4.37 17.77 21.16
C ARG A 107 -3.15 18.53 21.68
N ALA A 108 -2.64 19.52 20.96
CA ALA A 108 -1.49 20.33 21.42
C ALA A 108 -1.82 21.11 22.71
N THR A 109 -2.97 21.79 22.71
CA THR A 109 -3.43 22.61 23.85
C THR A 109 -3.76 21.78 25.09
N GLN A 110 -4.22 20.53 24.93
CA GLN A 110 -4.51 19.65 26.07
C GLN A 110 -3.23 19.08 26.71
N THR A 111 -2.23 18.73 25.91
CA THR A 111 -0.93 18.27 26.43
C THR A 111 -0.20 19.40 27.16
N GLU A 112 -0.22 20.62 26.63
CA GLU A 112 0.38 21.80 27.28
C GLU A 112 -0.32 22.16 28.60
N ARG A 113 -1.66 22.14 28.64
CA ARG A 113 -2.43 22.40 29.88
C ARG A 113 -2.27 21.29 30.92
N ALA A 114 -2.05 20.05 30.50
CA ALA A 114 -1.78 18.95 31.41
C ALA A 114 -0.36 19.06 32.01
N ALA A 115 0.65 19.40 31.20
CA ALA A 115 2.01 19.64 31.66
C ALA A 115 2.09 20.84 32.63
N ALA A 116 1.39 21.93 32.33
CA ALA A 116 1.35 23.13 33.17
C ALA A 116 0.62 22.95 34.52
N ARG A 117 -0.18 21.89 34.68
CA ARG A 117 -0.85 21.54 35.96
C ARG A 117 -0.03 20.57 36.82
N ALA A 118 1.01 19.97 36.24
CA ALA A 118 1.87 18.99 36.91
C ALA A 118 3.20 19.62 37.41
N ALA A 119 3.45 20.89 37.09
CA ALA A 119 4.55 21.71 37.60
C ALA A 119 4.02 22.66 38.68
#